data_AF-A0A7W1YPH9-F1
#
_entry.id   AF-A0A7W1YPH9-F1
#
_cell.length_a   1.000
_cell.length_b   1.000
_cell.length_c   1.000
_cell.angle_alpha   90.00
_cell.angle_beta   90.00
_cell.angle_gamma   90.00
#
_symmetry.space_group_name_H-M   'P 1'
#
loop_
_entity.id
_entity.type
_entity.pdbx_description
1 polymer ?
#
loop_
_entity_poly.entity_id
_entity_poly.type
_entity_poly.pdbx_seq_one_letter_code
_entity_poly.pdbx_strand_id
1 'polypeptide(L)'
;DVEALAAVLHVPEHVTAEYLGQRLVALDEVLGREPAVEEVETALAAGFAEAWGIVLEPGTLTAAERVRASELVGEKYGNDAWTRRR
;
A
#
# COMPACT_ATOMS: atom_id res chain seq x y z
N ASP A 1 -11.15 5.12 -3.36
CA ASP A 1 -12.05 5.35 -4.50
C ASP A 1 -11.89 4.22 -5.51
N VAL A 2 -12.91 3.36 -5.61
CA VAL A 2 -12.93 2.20 -6.52
C VAL A 2 -13.12 2.62 -7.97
N GLU A 3 -13.80 3.73 -8.24
CA GLU A 3 -14.01 4.24 -9.60
C GLU A 3 -12.67 4.73 -10.19
N ALA A 4 -11.92 5.52 -9.42
CA ALA A 4 -10.59 5.96 -9.81
C ALA A 4 -9.65 4.77 -10.06
N LEU A 5 -9.72 3.73 -9.22
CA LEU A 5 -8.94 2.50 -9.39
C LEU A 5 -9.31 1.76 -10.68
N ALA A 6 -10.60 1.58 -10.95
CA ALA A 6 -11.09 0.91 -12.16
C ALA A 6 -10.66 1.65 -13.45
N ALA A 7 -10.57 2.98 -13.39
CA ALA A 7 -10.17 3.80 -14.54
C ALA A 7 -8.68 3.69 -14.91
N VAL A 8 -7.80 3.38 -13.95
CA VAL A 8 -6.33 3.34 -14.16
C VAL A 8 -5.78 1.94 -14.40
N LEU A 9 -6.49 0.91 -13.96
CA LEU A 9 -6.05 -0.48 -14.13
C LEU A 9 -6.39 -0.99 -15.54
N HIS A 10 -5.40 -1.61 -16.19
CA HIS A 10 -5.67 -2.41 -17.38
C HIS A 10 -6.21 -3.78 -16.94
N VAL A 11 -7.53 -3.91 -16.94
CA VAL A 11 -8.24 -5.14 -16.59
C VAL A 11 -8.89 -5.78 -17.83
N PRO A 12 -9.12 -7.11 -17.84
CA PRO A 12 -9.87 -7.76 -18.90
C PRO A 12 -11.25 -7.12 -19.10
N GLU A 13 -11.78 -7.14 -20.33
CA GLU A 13 -13.05 -6.46 -20.69
C GLU A 13 -14.26 -6.85 -19.82
N HIS A 14 -14.27 -8.05 -19.22
CA HIS A 14 -15.33 -8.52 -18.34
C HIS A 14 -15.23 -8.02 -16.89
N VAL A 15 -14.12 -7.38 -16.52
CA VAL A 15 -13.88 -6.81 -15.19
C VAL A 15 -14.34 -5.35 -15.22
N THR A 16 -15.60 -5.12 -14.84
CA THR A 16 -16.19 -3.79 -14.73
C THR A 16 -15.91 -3.15 -13.37
N ALA A 17 -16.15 -1.84 -13.23
CA ALA A 17 -16.10 -1.17 -11.93
C ALA A 17 -17.09 -1.79 -10.93
N GLU A 18 -18.29 -2.16 -11.40
CA GLU A 18 -19.27 -2.88 -10.59
C GLU A 18 -18.74 -4.23 -10.11
N TYR A 19 -18.11 -5.01 -11.01
CA TYR A 19 -17.48 -6.27 -10.63
C TYR A 19 -16.36 -6.07 -9.60
N LEU A 20 -15.55 -5.01 -9.73
CA LEU A 20 -14.53 -4.66 -8.74
C LEU A 20 -15.15 -4.27 -7.39
N GLY A 21 -16.22 -3.47 -7.39
CA GLY A 21 -16.96 -3.11 -6.18
C GLY A 21 -17.56 -4.30 -5.43
N GLN A 22 -17.88 -5.39 -6.14
CA GLN A 22 -18.32 -6.65 -5.52
C GLN A 22 -17.17 -7.48 -4.91
N ARG A 23 -15.91 -7.18 -5.26
CA ARG A 23 -14.73 -7.96 -4.88
C ARG A 23 -13.79 -7.23 -3.93
N LEU A 24 -13.94 -5.92 -3.82
CA LEU A 24 -13.17 -5.05 -2.95
C LEU A 24 -14.07 -4.57 -1.82
N VAL A 25 -13.47 -4.30 -0.67
CA VAL A 25 -14.14 -3.61 0.42
C VAL A 25 -13.14 -2.65 1.04
N ALA A 26 -13.56 -1.41 1.28
CA ALA A 26 -12.75 -0.42 1.97
C ALA A 26 -12.94 -0.53 3.49
N LEU A 27 -11.93 -0.10 4.25
CA LEU A 27 -11.97 -0.22 5.71
C LEU A 27 -13.10 0.61 6.33
N ASP A 28 -13.39 1.77 5.76
CA ASP A 28 -14.48 2.64 6.19
C ASP A 28 -15.87 2.01 6.01
N GLU A 29 -16.06 1.23 4.95
CA GLU A 29 -17.28 0.45 4.73
C GLU A 29 -17.45 -0.64 5.80
N VAL A 30 -16.38 -1.37 6.12
CA VAL A 30 -16.42 -2.44 7.14
C VAL A 30 -16.58 -1.87 8.54
N LEU A 31 -15.90 -0.76 8.84
CA LEU A 31 -15.90 -0.15 10.17
C LEU A 31 -17.11 0.76 10.39
N GLY A 32 -17.84 1.15 9.33
CA GLY A 32 -18.95 2.09 9.39
C GLY A 32 -18.52 3.54 9.69
N ARG A 33 -17.23 3.84 9.58
CA ARG A 33 -16.62 5.16 9.78
C ARG A 33 -15.27 5.22 9.08
N GLU A 34 -14.84 6.40 8.68
CA GLU A 34 -13.48 6.61 8.20
C GLU A 34 -12.48 6.50 9.36
N PRO A 35 -11.56 5.51 9.37
CA PRO A 35 -10.54 5.42 10.39
C PRO A 35 -9.41 6.43 10.11
N ALA A 36 -8.78 6.93 11.16
CA ALA A 36 -7.54 7.68 11.02
C ALA A 36 -6.43 6.74 10.54
N VAL A 37 -5.50 7.26 9.72
CA VAL A 37 -4.38 6.45 9.20
C VAL A 37 -3.54 5.89 10.35
N GLU A 38 -3.26 6.73 11.35
CA GLU A 38 -2.45 6.38 12.52
C GLU A 38 -3.11 5.28 13.37
N GLU A 39 -4.45 5.23 13.38
CA GLU A 39 -5.21 4.18 14.06
C GLU A 39 -4.99 2.83 13.37
N VAL A 40 -5.09 2.80 12.04
CA VAL A 40 -4.86 1.60 11.24
C VAL A 40 -3.41 1.14 11.35
N GLU A 41 -2.45 2.06 11.27
CA GLU A 41 -1.02 1.77 11.45
C GLU A 41 -0.74 1.13 12.81
N THR A 42 -1.30 1.71 13.89
CA THR A 42 -1.14 1.19 15.25
C THR A 42 -1.77 -0.20 15.40
N ALA A 43 -2.98 -0.40 14.86
CA ALA A 43 -3.67 -1.69 14.93
C ALA A 43 -2.92 -2.77 14.15
N LEU A 44 -2.38 -2.45 12.97
CA LEU A 44 -1.54 -3.36 12.20
C LEU A 44 -0.25 -3.72 12.94
N ALA A 45 0.46 -2.72 13.48
CA ALA A 45 1.68 -2.96 14.24
C ALA A 45 1.43 -3.86 15.45
N ALA A 46 0.35 -3.63 16.20
CA ALA A 46 -0.06 -4.49 17.31
C ALA A 46 -0.36 -5.92 16.85
N GLY A 47 -1.10 -6.08 15.75
CA GLY A 47 -1.40 -7.40 15.18
C GLY A 47 -0.15 -8.17 14.75
N PHE A 48 0.81 -7.50 14.13
CA PHE A 48 2.10 -8.13 13.77
C PHE A 48 2.92 -8.53 15.01
N ALA A 49 2.99 -7.65 16.01
CA ALA A 49 3.68 -7.93 17.27
C ALA A 49 3.10 -9.15 17.98
N GLU A 50 1.76 -9.25 18.05
CA GLU A 50 1.07 -10.40 18.64
C GLU A 50 1.31 -11.67 17.82
N ALA A 51 1.08 -11.62 16.50
CA ALA A 51 1.17 -12.80 15.62
C ALA A 51 2.57 -13.42 15.58
N TRP A 52 3.62 -12.60 15.75
CA TRP A 52 5.01 -13.07 15.70
C TRP A 52 5.70 -13.11 17.07
N GLY A 53 5.03 -12.66 18.13
CA GLY A 53 5.60 -12.61 19.48
C GLY A 53 6.83 -11.71 19.57
N ILE A 54 6.81 -10.58 18.85
CA ILE A 54 7.92 -9.61 18.79
C ILE A 54 7.50 -8.26 19.40
N VAL A 55 8.49 -7.46 19.78
CA VAL A 55 8.29 -6.04 20.12
C VAL A 55 8.73 -5.21 18.93
N LEU A 56 7.82 -4.40 18.39
CA LEU A 56 8.14 -3.41 17.37
C LEU A 56 8.56 -2.11 18.04
N GLU A 57 9.77 -1.65 17.78
CA GLU A 57 10.28 -0.37 18.25
C GLU A 57 10.34 0.63 17.09
N PRO A 58 9.93 1.90 17.30
CA PRO A 58 10.08 2.94 16.30
C PRO A 58 11.55 3.11 15.90
N GLY A 59 11.82 2.97 14.60
CA GLY A 59 13.15 3.15 14.02
C GLY A 59 13.17 4.27 12.98
N THR A 60 14.36 4.78 12.70
CA THR A 60 14.61 5.61 11.51
C THR A 60 15.56 4.87 10.59
N LEU A 61 15.48 5.17 9.29
CA LEU A 61 16.47 4.65 8.35
C LEU A 61 17.88 5.03 8.80
N THR A 62 18.82 4.11 8.70
CA THR A 62 20.25 4.35 8.89
C THR A 62 20.80 5.19 7.74
N ALA A 63 22.03 5.70 7.89
CA ALA A 63 22.69 6.43 6.81
C ALA A 63 22.86 5.57 5.55
N ALA A 64 23.24 4.30 5.73
CA ALA A 64 23.41 3.36 4.62
C ALA A 64 22.08 3.07 3.90
N GLU A 65 20.98 2.89 4.65
CA GLU A 65 19.66 2.68 4.05
C GLU A 65 19.15 3.91 3.29
N ARG A 66 19.41 5.12 3.79
CA ARG A 66 19.07 6.37 3.07
C ARG A 66 19.84 6.51 1.77
N VAL A 67 21.15 6.20 1.78
CA VAL A 67 21.96 6.18 0.55
C VAL A 67 21.38 5.15 -0.41
N ARG A 68 21.11 3.93 0.05
CA ARG A 68 20.57 2.88 -0.80
C ARG A 68 19.18 3.20 -1.36
N ALA A 69 18.32 3.80 -0.55
CA ALA A 69 17.01 4.28 -1.01
C ALA A 69 17.16 5.33 -2.11
N SER A 70 18.11 6.26 -1.96
CA SER A 70 18.37 7.30 -2.95
C SER A 70 18.89 6.73 -4.28
N GLU A 71 19.80 5.75 -4.22
CA GLU A 71 20.26 5.00 -5.40
C GLU A 71 19.08 4.30 -6.09
N LEU A 72 18.23 3.60 -5.33
CA LEU A 72 17.07 2.90 -5.87
C LEU A 72 16.06 3.86 -6.52
N VAL A 73 15.89 5.07 -6.00
CA VAL A 73 15.07 6.10 -6.66
C VAL A 73 15.70 6.49 -8.00
N GLY A 74 16.99 6.82 -8.04
CA GLY A 74 17.66 7.26 -9.27
C GLY A 74 17.75 6.18 -10.36
N GLU A 75 18.04 4.95 -9.97
CA GLU A 75 18.30 3.87 -10.91
C GLU A 75 17.02 3.14 -11.35
N LYS A 76 16.02 3.09 -10.47
CA LYS A 76 14.91 2.14 -10.58
C LYS A 76 13.54 2.81 -10.42
N TYR A 77 13.15 3.17 -9.19
CA TYR A 77 11.77 3.55 -8.90
C TYR A 77 11.38 4.93 -9.44
N GLY A 78 12.35 5.82 -9.69
CA GLY A 78 12.15 7.12 -10.35
C GLY A 78 12.53 7.11 -11.84
N ASN A 79 12.89 5.95 -12.42
CA ASN A 79 13.35 5.86 -13.79
C ASN A 79 12.27 5.28 -14.71
N ASP A 80 11.83 6.05 -15.70
CA ASP A 80 10.84 5.62 -16.70
C ASP A 80 11.23 4.35 -17.46
N ALA A 81 12.52 4.17 -17.77
CA ALA A 81 13.00 2.98 -18.45
C ALA A 81 12.81 1.71 -17.60
N TRP A 82 12.77 1.87 -16.27
CA TRP A 82 12.42 0.80 -15.34
C TRP A 82 10.90 0.69 -15.14
N THR A 83 10.22 1.77 -14.78
CA THR A 83 8.79 1.74 -14.38
C THR A 83 7.83 1.46 -15.53
N ARG A 84 8.19 1.77 -16.77
CA ARG A 84 7.37 1.47 -17.96
C ARG A 84 7.79 0.19 -18.69
N ARG A 85 8.71 -0.58 -18.11
CA ARG A 85 9.10 -1.87 -18.66
C ARG A 85 7.90 -2.83 -18.58
N ARG A 86 7.51 -3.39 -19.73
CA ARG A 86 6.47 -4.42 -19.84
C ARG A 86 7.07 -5.82 -19.78
#